data_AF-A0A928NPR2-F1
#
_entry.id   AF-A0A928NPR2-F1
#
_cell.length_a   1.000
_cell.length_b   1.000
_cell.length_c   1.000
_cell.angle_alpha   90.00
_cell.angle_beta   90.00
_cell.angle_gamma   90.00
#
_symmetry.space_group_name_H-M   'P 1'
#
loop_
_entity.id
_entity.type
_entity.pdbx_description
1 polymer ?
#
loop_
_entity_poly.entity_id
_entity_poly.type
_entity_poly.pdbx_seq_one_letter_code
_entity_poly.pdbx_strand_id
1 'polypeptide(L)'
;MKMNRKLLLALCVSLLCGFFSVGSVLFTFHKNSKKNIERENMYKTSNVQSMPDRTNNIKYYFVINENDALNLYAVYENGERKYKETVDEINVGTMRFSDREIFKKGVILKDEKELIHMIEDYTG
;
A
#
# COMPACT_ATOMS: atom_id res chain seq x y z
N MET A 1 44.13 -44.14 -7.51
CA MET A 1 44.24 -42.67 -7.67
C MET A 1 43.59 -41.98 -6.48
N LYS A 2 44.38 -41.41 -5.56
CA LYS A 2 43.85 -40.59 -4.45
C LYS A 2 43.74 -39.15 -4.94
N MET A 3 42.53 -38.74 -5.30
CA MET A 3 42.26 -37.35 -5.67
C MET A 3 42.38 -36.45 -4.42
N ASN A 4 43.15 -35.37 -4.52
CA ASN A 4 43.43 -34.47 -3.41
C ASN A 4 42.13 -33.82 -2.91
N ARG A 5 41.71 -34.13 -1.67
CA ARG A 5 40.47 -33.63 -1.03
C ARG A 5 40.34 -32.10 -1.06
N LYS A 6 41.47 -31.38 -1.12
CA LYS A 6 41.55 -29.92 -1.24
C LYS A 6 41.03 -29.41 -2.60
N LEU A 7 41.23 -30.18 -3.68
CA LEU A 7 40.75 -29.84 -5.02
C LEU A 7 39.23 -30.04 -5.17
N LEU A 8 38.68 -31.06 -4.49
CA LEU A 8 37.24 -31.32 -4.46
C LEU A 8 36.48 -30.22 -3.71
N LEU A 9 37.01 -29.76 -2.57
CA LEU A 9 36.43 -28.67 -1.79
C LEU A 9 36.45 -27.33 -2.56
N ALA A 10 37.53 -27.04 -3.30
CA ALA A 10 37.62 -25.84 -4.13
C ALA A 10 36.59 -25.82 -5.27
N LEU A 11 36.31 -26.98 -5.88
CA LEU A 11 35.27 -27.12 -6.91
C LEU A 11 33.84 -26.99 -6.35
N CYS A 12 33.58 -27.42 -5.12
CA CYS A 12 32.26 -27.29 -4.50
C CYS A 12 31.93 -25.83 -4.12
N VAL A 13 32.91 -25.05 -3.67
CA VAL A 13 32.69 -23.64 -3.27
C VAL A 13 32.45 -22.75 -4.49
N SER A 14 33.12 -23.02 -5.61
CA SER A 14 32.90 -22.25 -6.85
C SER A 14 31.56 -22.55 -7.51
N LEU A 15 31.02 -23.77 -7.40
CA LEU A 15 29.66 -24.08 -7.86
C LEU A 15 28.59 -23.38 -7.00
N LEU A 16 28.75 -23.32 -5.68
CA LEU A 16 27.75 -22.69 -4.79
C LEU A 16 27.66 -21.16 -4.95
N CYS A 17 28.77 -20.48 -5.26
CA CYS A 17 28.76 -19.03 -5.49
C CYS A 17 28.11 -18.61 -6.83
N GLY A 18 28.05 -19.51 -7.82
CA GLY A 18 27.42 -19.24 -9.12
C GLY A 18 25.88 -19.22 -9.08
N PHE A 19 25.26 -19.91 -8.13
CA PHE A 19 23.79 -20.01 -8.06
C PHE A 19 23.12 -18.83 -7.33
N PHE A 20 23.86 -18.04 -6.55
CA PHE A 20 23.28 -16.88 -5.83
C PHE A 20 23.11 -15.62 -6.70
N SER A 21 23.84 -15.49 -7.81
CA SER A 21 23.74 -14.32 -8.70
C SER A 21 22.60 -14.43 -9.72
N VAL A 22 22.19 -15.64 -10.11
CA VAL A 22 21.14 -15.85 -11.13
C VAL A 22 19.74 -15.96 -10.52
N GLY A 23 19.61 -16.36 -9.24
CA GLY A 23 18.32 -16.44 -8.54
C GLY A 23 17.71 -15.08 -8.16
N SER A 24 18.54 -14.06 -7.92
CA SER A 24 18.09 -12.76 -7.40
C SER A 24 17.42 -11.86 -8.46
N VAL A 25 17.74 -12.04 -9.74
CA VAL A 25 17.17 -11.22 -10.82
C VAL A 25 15.79 -11.72 -11.24
N LEU A 26 15.56 -13.05 -11.25
CA LEU A 26 14.26 -13.62 -11.64
C LEU A 26 13.16 -13.38 -10.60
N PHE A 27 13.50 -13.37 -9.30
CA PHE A 27 12.51 -13.14 -8.24
C PHE A 27 12.01 -11.69 -8.19
N THR A 28 12.86 -10.72 -8.58
CA THR A 28 12.49 -9.30 -8.58
C THR A 28 11.56 -8.97 -9.75
N PHE A 29 11.74 -9.61 -10.92
CA PHE A 29 10.85 -9.40 -12.07
C PHE A 29 9.48 -10.08 -11.92
N HIS A 30 9.40 -11.26 -11.31
CA HIS A 30 8.11 -11.95 -11.13
C HIS A 30 7.22 -11.27 -10.07
N LYS A 31 7.81 -10.63 -9.05
CA LYS A 31 7.05 -9.90 -8.02
C LYS A 31 6.56 -8.53 -8.48
N ASN A 32 7.19 -7.94 -9.50
CA ASN A 32 6.73 -6.68 -10.13
C ASN A 32 5.67 -6.89 -11.21
N SER A 33 5.64 -8.05 -11.89
CA SER A 33 4.62 -8.29 -12.93
C SER A 33 3.21 -8.52 -12.36
N LYS A 34 3.09 -9.16 -11.18
CA LYS A 34 1.78 -9.31 -10.52
C LYS A 34 1.19 -8.02 -9.94
N LYS A 35 1.99 -6.98 -9.69
CA LYS A 35 1.51 -5.69 -9.18
C LYS A 35 1.03 -4.73 -10.26
N ASN A 36 1.30 -5.01 -11.54
CA ASN A 36 0.83 -4.16 -12.65
C ASN A 36 -0.48 -4.61 -13.26
N ILE A 37 -0.80 -5.91 -13.22
CA ILE A 37 -2.10 -6.42 -13.71
C ILE A 37 -3.25 -6.02 -12.76
N GLU A 38 -2.96 -5.77 -11.48
CA GLU A 38 -3.96 -5.25 -10.53
C GLU A 38 -4.16 -3.73 -10.60
N ARG A 39 -3.19 -2.98 -11.15
CA ARG A 39 -3.30 -1.51 -11.28
C ARG A 39 -4.08 -1.07 -12.52
N GLU A 40 -4.17 -1.89 -13.56
CA GLU A 40 -4.91 -1.53 -14.79
C GLU A 40 -6.42 -1.79 -14.72
N ASN A 41 -6.91 -2.55 -13.75
CA ASN A 41 -8.35 -2.76 -13.55
C ASN A 41 -9.04 -1.68 -12.69
N MET A 42 -8.29 -0.72 -12.12
CA MET A 42 -8.88 0.37 -11.31
C MET A 42 -9.01 1.72 -12.04
N TYR A 43 -8.57 1.82 -13.30
CA TYR A 43 -8.72 3.04 -14.10
C TYR A 43 -9.81 2.95 -15.18
N LYS A 44 -10.61 1.87 -15.18
CA LYS A 44 -11.63 1.63 -16.21
C LYS A 44 -13.00 1.25 -15.64
N THR A 45 -13.48 2.01 -14.66
CA THR A 45 -14.93 2.07 -14.37
C THR A 45 -15.34 3.50 -14.05
N SER A 46 -15.14 4.41 -15.01
CA SER A 46 -16.00 5.58 -15.12
C SER A 46 -17.39 5.08 -15.54
N ASN A 47 -18.42 5.43 -14.75
CA ASN A 47 -19.82 5.01 -14.85
C ASN A 47 -20.17 3.58 -14.37
N VAL A 48 -20.35 3.43 -13.06
CA VAL A 48 -21.54 2.75 -12.53
C VAL A 48 -22.07 3.55 -11.34
N GLN A 49 -23.03 4.42 -11.65
CA GLN A 49 -24.34 4.47 -11.03
C GLN A 49 -24.43 4.01 -9.56
N SER A 50 -24.68 5.00 -8.68
CA SER A 50 -25.42 4.91 -7.42
C SER A 50 -25.86 3.49 -7.00
N MET A 51 -25.23 2.95 -5.95
CA MET A 51 -25.82 1.85 -5.20
C MET A 51 -25.64 2.12 -3.70
N PRO A 52 -26.73 2.23 -2.93
CA PRO A 52 -26.65 2.32 -1.48
C PRO A 52 -26.29 0.93 -0.96
N ASP A 53 -25.00 0.63 -0.93
CA ASP A 53 -24.49 -0.58 -0.29
C ASP A 53 -24.63 -0.38 1.22
N ARG A 54 -25.78 -0.79 1.77
CA ARG A 54 -26.02 -0.93 3.22
C ARG A 54 -25.23 -2.12 3.78
N THR A 55 -23.98 -2.26 3.41
CA THR A 55 -23.00 -2.89 4.28
C THR A 55 -22.66 -1.84 5.32
N ASN A 56 -23.05 -2.07 6.57
CA ASN A 56 -22.78 -1.13 7.67
C ASN A 56 -21.28 -0.86 7.74
N ASN A 57 -20.85 0.31 7.25
CA ASN A 57 -19.51 0.81 7.51
C ASN A 57 -19.47 1.15 9.00
N ILE A 58 -18.43 0.68 9.67
CA ILE A 58 -18.32 0.90 11.12
C ILE A 58 -17.36 2.04 11.44
N LYS A 59 -16.44 2.37 10.53
CA LYS A 59 -15.36 3.34 10.74
C LYS A 59 -14.92 3.96 9.42
N TYR A 60 -14.19 5.05 9.52
CA TYR A 60 -13.49 5.70 8.43
C TYR A 60 -11.97 5.61 8.62
N TYR A 61 -11.22 5.55 7.53
CA TYR A 61 -9.76 5.49 7.54
C TYR A 61 -9.18 6.54 6.59
N PHE A 62 -8.37 7.44 7.15
CA PHE A 62 -7.62 8.44 6.40
C PHE A 62 -6.17 8.05 6.28
N VAL A 63 -5.58 8.26 5.10
CA VAL A 63 -4.15 8.08 4.91
C VAL A 63 -3.61 9.03 3.84
N ILE A 64 -2.45 9.62 4.11
CA ILE A 64 -1.68 10.32 3.06
C ILE A 64 -0.94 9.28 2.24
N ASN A 65 -1.15 9.29 0.93
CA ASN A 65 -0.48 8.39 0.00
C ASN A 65 0.91 8.92 -0.41
N GLU A 66 1.63 8.16 -1.24
CA GLU A 66 2.99 8.50 -1.69
C GLU A 66 3.06 9.80 -2.53
N ASN A 67 1.93 10.28 -3.04
CA ASN A 67 1.82 11.52 -3.82
C ASN A 67 1.37 12.72 -2.95
N ASP A 68 1.45 12.61 -1.62
CA ASP A 68 0.96 13.62 -0.67
C ASP A 68 -0.54 13.96 -0.81
N ALA A 69 -1.35 13.04 -1.34
CA ALA A 69 -2.81 13.17 -1.39
C ALA A 69 -3.48 12.42 -0.22
N LEU A 70 -4.49 13.06 0.38
CA LEU A 70 -5.24 12.52 1.51
C LEU A 70 -6.42 11.66 1.02
N ASN A 71 -6.35 10.35 1.23
CA ASN A 71 -7.39 9.42 0.79
C ASN A 71 -8.28 8.97 1.95
N LEU A 72 -9.58 8.87 1.68
CA LEU A 72 -10.60 8.37 2.58
C LEU A 72 -11.05 6.95 2.17
N TYR A 73 -11.13 6.07 3.14
CA TYR A 73 -11.65 4.71 3.00
C TYR A 73 -12.76 4.45 4.02
N ALA A 74 -13.78 3.69 3.64
CA ALA A 74 -14.70 3.07 4.58
C ALA A 74 -14.12 1.74 5.07
N VAL A 75 -14.23 1.48 6.37
CA VAL A 75 -13.80 0.23 7.00
C VAL A 75 -15.02 -0.54 7.48
N TYR A 76 -15.11 -1.80 7.08
CA TYR A 76 -16.21 -2.71 7.42
C TYR A 76 -15.84 -3.65 8.58
N GLU A 77 -16.84 -4.32 9.14
CA GLU A 77 -16.67 -5.24 10.28
C GLU A 77 -15.66 -6.37 10.01
N ASN A 78 -15.59 -6.83 8.76
CA ASN A 78 -14.63 -7.85 8.31
C ASN A 78 -13.19 -7.33 8.17
N GLY A 79 -12.95 -6.04 8.43
CA GLY A 79 -11.65 -5.39 8.28
C GLY A 79 -11.31 -4.96 6.85
N GLU A 80 -12.19 -5.23 5.88
CA GLU A 80 -12.05 -4.76 4.51
C GLU A 80 -12.12 -3.23 4.46
N ARG A 81 -11.29 -2.64 3.59
CA ARG A 81 -11.27 -1.21 3.33
C ARG A 81 -11.70 -0.96 1.89
N LYS A 82 -12.75 -0.17 1.69
CA LYS A 82 -13.16 0.30 0.35
C LYS A 82 -12.82 1.77 0.21
N TYR A 83 -12.12 2.11 -0.87
CA TYR A 83 -11.83 3.50 -1.22
C TYR A 83 -13.14 4.27 -1.41
N LYS A 84 -13.18 5.50 -0.89
CA LYS A 84 -14.30 6.41 -1.06
C LYS A 84 -13.92 7.55 -1.99
N GLU A 85 -12.92 8.32 -1.60
CA GLU A 85 -12.51 9.51 -2.32
C GLU A 85 -11.11 9.99 -1.89
N THR A 86 -10.59 10.95 -2.63
CA THR A 86 -9.45 11.76 -2.25
C THR A 86 -9.99 13.11 -1.79
N VAL A 87 -9.58 13.55 -0.60
CA VAL A 87 -10.06 14.78 0.02
C VAL A 87 -9.14 15.91 -0.40
N ASP A 88 -9.50 16.56 -1.51
CA ASP A 88 -8.72 17.62 -2.15
C ASP A 88 -8.85 18.97 -1.41
N GLU A 89 -9.87 19.11 -0.56
CA GLU A 89 -10.11 20.31 0.26
C GLU A 89 -9.00 20.53 1.29
N ILE A 90 -8.30 19.47 1.69
CA ILE A 90 -7.24 19.53 2.69
C ILE A 90 -5.87 19.57 2.00
N ASN A 91 -5.20 20.73 2.08
CA ASN A 91 -3.84 20.86 1.59
C ASN A 91 -2.85 20.20 2.56
N VAL A 92 -2.40 18.99 2.24
CA VAL A 92 -1.39 18.26 3.03
C VAL A 92 -0.09 19.08 3.21
N GLY A 93 0.25 19.96 2.27
CA GLY A 93 1.41 20.84 2.37
C GLY A 93 1.34 21.83 3.55
N THR A 94 0.14 22.24 3.97
CA THR A 94 -0.06 23.20 5.08
C THR A 94 -0.24 22.52 6.43
N MET A 95 -0.47 21.19 6.46
CA MET A 95 -0.54 20.43 7.70
C MET A 95 0.76 20.54 8.51
N ARG A 96 0.64 20.47 9.84
CA ARG A 96 1.81 20.37 10.72
C ARG A 96 2.57 19.08 10.40
N PHE A 97 3.88 19.13 10.54
CA PHE A 97 4.73 17.97 10.28
C PHE A 97 4.34 16.75 11.11
N SER A 98 4.02 16.94 12.40
CA SER A 98 3.55 15.86 13.28
C SER A 98 2.31 15.17 12.75
N ASP A 99 1.36 15.95 12.25
CA ASP A 99 0.06 15.47 11.83
C ASP A 99 0.21 14.70 10.53
N ARG A 100 0.99 15.23 9.57
CA ARG A 100 1.35 14.48 8.35
C ARG A 100 1.95 13.11 8.65
N GLU A 101 2.88 13.02 9.60
CA GLU A 101 3.49 11.73 9.95
C GLU A 101 2.49 10.76 10.61
N ILE A 102 1.47 11.28 11.32
CA ILE A 102 0.35 10.48 11.83
C ILE A 102 -0.53 10.01 10.66
N PHE A 103 -0.94 10.90 9.76
CA PHE A 103 -1.77 10.56 8.60
C PHE A 103 -1.07 9.63 7.60
N LYS A 104 0.26 9.68 7.45
CA LYS A 104 1.02 8.69 6.65
C LYS A 104 0.96 7.28 7.25
N LYS A 105 0.87 7.14 8.57
CA LYS A 105 0.63 5.85 9.24
C LYS A 105 -0.84 5.42 9.14
N GLY A 106 -1.70 6.40 8.95
CA GLY A 106 -3.13 6.27 8.77
C GLY A 106 -3.89 6.42 10.09
N VAL A 107 -5.05 7.07 10.00
CA VAL A 107 -5.90 7.44 11.13
C VAL A 107 -7.24 6.76 10.97
N ILE A 108 -7.71 6.11 12.02
CA ILE A 108 -9.05 5.49 12.06
C ILE A 108 -9.97 6.41 12.85
N LEU A 109 -11.09 6.79 12.24
CA LEU A 109 -12.17 7.58 12.84
C LEU A 109 -13.37 6.67 13.09
N LYS A 110 -14.01 6.80 14.25
CA LYS A 110 -15.04 5.86 14.70
C LYS A 110 -16.37 6.05 13.99
N ASP A 111 -16.69 7.28 13.62
CA ASP A 111 -18.00 7.64 13.08
C ASP A 111 -17.90 8.85 12.16
N GLU A 112 -19.04 9.21 11.58
CA GLU A 112 -19.16 10.36 10.67
C GLU A 112 -18.93 11.69 11.38
N LYS A 113 -19.19 11.77 12.68
CA LYS A 113 -18.97 12.99 13.45
C LYS A 113 -17.48 13.28 13.63
N GLU A 114 -16.69 12.26 13.97
CA GLU A 114 -15.22 12.37 14.00
C GLU A 114 -14.64 12.71 12.62
N LEU A 115 -15.24 12.16 11.54
CA LEU A 115 -14.88 12.51 10.15
C LEU A 115 -15.09 14.00 9.87
N ILE A 116 -16.27 14.53 10.17
CA ILE A 116 -16.59 15.94 9.92
C ILE A 116 -15.65 16.87 10.71
N HIS A 117 -15.47 16.61 12.01
CA HIS A 117 -14.59 17.43 12.84
C HIS A 117 -13.14 17.42 12.36
N MET A 118 -12.64 16.28 11.89
CA MET A 118 -11.31 16.22 11.30
C MET A 118 -11.22 17.11 10.06
N ILE A 119 -12.21 17.05 9.15
CA ILE A 119 -12.19 17.89 7.95
C ILE A 119 -12.25 19.38 8.32
N GLU A 120 -13.10 19.76 9.28
CA GLU A 120 -13.21 21.14 9.79
C GLU A 120 -11.86 21.66 10.33
N ASP A 121 -11.12 20.85 11.08
CA ASP A 121 -9.83 21.23 11.66
C ASP A 121 -8.75 21.60 10.62
N TYR A 122 -8.85 21.11 9.39
CA TYR A 122 -7.86 21.34 8.32
C TYR A 122 -8.38 22.16 7.13
N THR A 123 -9.68 22.50 7.11
CA THR A 123 -10.29 23.34 6.07
C THR A 123 -10.67 24.74 6.56
N GLY A 124 -10.68 24.98 7.87
CA GLY A 124 -10.98 26.25 8.52
C GLY A 124 -9.86 27.28 8.55
#